data_AF-A0A4Y9RNP9-F1
#
_entry.id   AF-A0A4Y9RNP9-F1
#
_cell.length_a   1.000
_cell.length_b   1.000
_cell.length_c   1.000
_cell.angle_alpha   90.00
_cell.angle_beta   90.00
_cell.angle_gamma   90.00
#
_symmetry.space_group_name_H-M   'P 1'
#
loop_
_entity.id
_entity.type
_entity.pdbx_description
1 polymer ?
#
loop_
_entity_poly.entity_id
_entity_poly.type
_entity_poly.pdbx_seq_one_letter_code
_entity_poly.pdbx_strand_id
1 'polypeptide(L)'
;MVAPCGGEYPTRRKRFTPPCRFFSMGARTAARRLGIHGSQPIRNLDRIAMRPSIKQAVMLLSVLLAGCGGSDRTGMSQQATPPVQLATMAGSSAQAVDPGLYTSVVQQLYLAYFGRPADPGGLDFYVHKYAGAASPSDVRGLADAYYTNPTVQALVESFSNSDESRGLYTGDNDAFLTAVYRNLFNRAPDPEGLAFWREKLNIGAMTRANAALNIMAGAQPPDMAMIDQKAAVAVNFTAAINTQDRVNAYQGPGPLATVRAMLATVTANTDLAAFNATIEATLNQLVASTQPPPPPPPPPPPPDPYAPVAQIIAARCVGCHSANPTIPGFSPAPLGIMFDTSAQVHARSAQIASVVGSGFMPYGNMTGMTAAERKVIADWFAAGAP
;
A
#
# COMPACT_ATOMS: atom_id res chain seq x y z
N MET A 1 20.28 36.35 -35.34
CA MET A 1 19.78 37.09 -36.52
C MET A 1 19.58 36.10 -37.65
N VAL A 2 18.37 36.13 -38.22
CA VAL A 2 17.90 35.54 -39.50
C VAL A 2 17.81 34.00 -39.61
N ALA A 3 16.57 33.52 -39.46
CA ALA A 3 15.92 32.60 -40.40
C ALA A 3 14.94 33.44 -41.27
N PRO A 4 14.10 32.93 -42.22
CA PRO A 4 13.98 31.60 -42.87
C PRO A 4 13.62 31.69 -44.39
N CYS A 5 13.08 30.59 -44.96
CA CYS A 5 12.22 30.44 -46.16
C CYS A 5 12.93 30.28 -47.53
N GLY A 6 12.51 29.44 -48.47
CA GLY A 6 11.33 28.57 -48.62
C GLY A 6 11.38 27.86 -49.99
N GLY A 7 10.57 26.84 -50.20
CA GLY A 7 10.46 26.14 -51.49
C GLY A 7 9.25 25.20 -51.54
N GLU A 8 8.11 25.73 -52.01
CA GLU A 8 6.92 24.98 -52.43
C GLU A 8 7.06 24.54 -53.89
N TYR A 9 6.53 23.36 -54.26
CA TYR A 9 5.78 23.17 -55.52
C TYR A 9 4.77 22.01 -55.39
N PRO A 10 3.56 22.09 -55.98
CA PRO A 10 2.45 21.20 -55.67
C PRO A 10 2.12 20.22 -56.82
N THR A 11 1.46 19.09 -56.51
CA THR A 11 0.58 18.45 -57.50
C THR A 11 -0.71 17.92 -56.88
N ARG A 12 -1.77 18.18 -57.63
CA ARG A 12 -3.20 18.09 -57.31
C ARG A 12 -3.76 16.88 -58.06
N ARG A 13 -4.45 15.94 -57.42
CA ARG A 13 -5.45 15.09 -58.09
C ARG A 13 -6.72 14.92 -57.25
N LYS A 14 -7.82 14.91 -57.99
CA LYS A 14 -9.21 15.18 -57.63
C LYS A 14 -9.95 13.93 -57.13
N ARG A 15 -10.73 14.12 -56.06
CA ARG A 15 -12.14 13.74 -55.83
C ARG A 15 -12.67 12.43 -56.42
N PHE A 16 -13.25 11.60 -55.54
CA PHE A 16 -14.56 10.99 -55.79
C PHE A 16 -15.29 10.75 -54.44
N THR A 17 -16.42 11.44 -54.26
CA THR A 17 -17.46 11.19 -53.25
C THR A 17 -18.66 10.57 -53.95
N PRO A 18 -19.40 9.64 -53.30
CA PRO A 18 -20.80 9.39 -53.62
C PRO A 18 -21.74 9.80 -52.46
N PRO A 19 -23.05 9.92 -52.73
CA PRO A 19 -23.91 10.88 -52.03
C PRO A 19 -24.72 10.30 -50.87
N CYS A 20 -24.99 11.17 -49.89
CA CYS A 20 -26.07 11.07 -48.92
C CYS A 20 -27.44 11.19 -49.61
N ARG A 21 -28.35 10.25 -49.33
CA ARG A 21 -29.81 10.48 -49.21
C ARG A 21 -30.36 9.36 -48.32
N PHE A 22 -31.03 9.68 -47.22
CA PHE A 22 -32.39 9.21 -46.91
C PHE A 22 -32.90 9.85 -45.61
N PHE A 23 -34.00 10.59 -45.76
CA PHE A 23 -35.11 10.86 -44.83
C PHE A 23 -34.83 11.41 -43.42
N SER A 24 -34.96 12.74 -43.33
CA SER A 24 -35.48 13.44 -42.15
C SER A 24 -37.00 13.36 -42.16
N MET A 25 -37.60 12.87 -41.07
CA MET A 25 -39.01 13.08 -40.78
C MET A 25 -39.09 13.66 -39.36
N GLY A 26 -39.51 14.93 -39.29
CA GLY A 26 -39.70 15.64 -38.04
C GLY A 26 -40.99 15.23 -37.35
N ALA A 27 -40.95 15.22 -36.02
CA ALA A 27 -42.14 15.36 -35.19
C ALA A 27 -41.90 16.55 -34.25
N ARG A 28 -42.64 17.62 -34.50
CA ARG A 28 -42.74 18.82 -33.68
C ARG A 28 -43.88 18.63 -32.66
N THR A 29 -43.65 19.17 -31.46
CA THR A 29 -44.62 19.71 -30.49
C THR A 29 -45.61 18.76 -29.81
N ALA A 30 -45.57 18.71 -28.48
CA ALA A 30 -46.66 19.26 -27.64
C ALA A 30 -46.33 19.09 -26.15
N ALA A 31 -45.94 20.18 -25.51
CA ALA A 31 -46.08 20.36 -24.08
C ALA A 31 -47.58 20.48 -23.74
N ARG A 32 -48.05 19.78 -22.71
CA ARG A 32 -49.26 20.19 -21.99
C ARG A 32 -49.13 19.90 -20.50
N ARG A 33 -49.04 21.00 -19.75
CA ARG A 33 -49.32 21.10 -18.32
C ARG A 33 -50.72 20.59 -18.02
N LEU A 34 -50.85 19.84 -16.94
CA LEU A 34 -52.01 19.87 -16.05
C LEU A 34 -51.52 19.48 -14.65
N GLY A 35 -51.44 20.47 -13.76
CA GLY A 35 -51.43 20.23 -12.34
C GLY A 35 -52.83 20.46 -11.81
N ILE A 36 -53.33 19.55 -10.97
CA ILE A 36 -54.39 19.84 -9.99
C ILE A 36 -54.07 19.07 -8.70
N HIS A 37 -54.24 19.81 -7.61
CA HIS A 37 -54.18 19.49 -6.19
C HIS A 37 -54.87 18.20 -5.73
N GLY A 38 -54.45 17.69 -4.55
CA GLY A 38 -55.29 16.81 -3.76
C GLY A 38 -54.57 16.14 -2.61
N SER A 39 -54.63 16.76 -1.43
CA SER A 39 -54.02 16.30 -0.18
C SER A 39 -54.88 15.26 0.55
N GLN A 40 -54.19 14.48 1.40
CA GLN A 40 -54.59 13.87 2.69
C GLN A 40 -54.76 12.33 2.77
N PRO A 41 -54.37 11.75 3.93
CA PRO A 41 -54.07 10.33 4.10
C PRO A 41 -55.23 9.55 4.72
N ILE A 42 -55.22 8.22 4.58
CA ILE A 42 -56.10 7.32 5.33
C ILE A 42 -55.24 6.35 6.14
N ARG A 43 -55.50 6.34 7.44
CA ARG A 43 -54.94 5.44 8.46
C ARG A 43 -55.60 4.06 8.40
N ASN A 44 -54.81 3.06 8.82
CA ASN A 44 -55.15 1.81 9.53
C ASN A 44 -56.27 0.92 8.96
N LEU A 45 -55.96 -0.37 8.73
CA LEU A 45 -56.18 -1.43 9.73
C LEU A 45 -55.72 -2.79 9.19
N ASP A 46 -55.40 -3.67 10.15
CA ASP A 46 -55.45 -5.14 10.11
C ASP A 46 -54.25 -5.97 9.62
N ARG A 47 -53.44 -6.30 10.64
CA ARG A 47 -52.92 -7.64 10.95
C ARG A 47 -53.58 -8.79 10.18
N ILE A 48 -52.78 -9.55 9.43
CA ILE A 48 -53.03 -10.98 9.24
C ILE A 48 -51.72 -11.72 9.53
N ALA A 49 -51.71 -12.37 10.68
CA ALA A 49 -50.75 -13.41 11.02
C ALA A 49 -51.27 -14.75 10.51
N MET A 50 -50.47 -15.50 9.75
CA MET A 50 -50.67 -16.94 9.58
C MET A 50 -49.30 -17.65 9.67
N ARG A 51 -49.18 -18.49 10.70
CA ARG A 51 -48.28 -19.65 10.75
C ARG A 51 -49.14 -20.89 11.08
N PRO A 52 -48.60 -22.11 11.26
CA PRO A 52 -48.49 -23.17 10.24
C PRO A 52 -49.22 -24.48 10.69
N SER A 53 -49.34 -25.50 9.82
CA SER A 53 -49.76 -26.86 10.25
C SER A 53 -49.41 -27.90 9.17
N ILE A 54 -48.44 -28.82 9.35
CA ILE A 54 -48.42 -30.13 10.06
C ILE A 54 -48.97 -31.31 9.22
N LYS A 55 -48.09 -32.31 8.97
CA LYS A 55 -48.19 -33.78 9.21
C LYS A 55 -47.28 -34.53 8.21
N GLN A 56 -46.09 -35.01 8.61
CA GLN A 56 -45.77 -36.28 9.31
C GLN A 56 -45.94 -37.57 8.48
N ALA A 57 -44.83 -38.30 8.32
CA ALA A 57 -44.78 -39.75 8.56
C ALA A 57 -43.33 -40.15 8.95
N VAL A 58 -43.27 -40.94 10.02
CA VAL A 58 -42.11 -41.41 10.80
C VAL A 58 -41.97 -42.91 10.59
N MET A 59 -40.73 -43.44 10.69
CA MET A 59 -40.32 -44.68 11.40
C MET A 59 -39.12 -45.33 10.68
N LEU A 60 -38.13 -45.98 11.30
CA LEU A 60 -37.60 -46.17 12.66
C LEU A 60 -36.25 -46.94 12.47
N LEU A 61 -35.18 -46.60 13.20
CA LEU A 61 -34.58 -47.37 14.32
C LEU A 61 -33.87 -48.68 13.88
N SER A 62 -32.59 -48.94 14.16
CA SER A 62 -31.96 -49.19 15.48
C SER A 62 -30.45 -49.44 15.21
N VAL A 63 -29.43 -48.87 15.87
CA VAL A 63 -29.00 -48.79 17.30
C VAL A 63 -27.98 -49.88 17.72
N LEU A 64 -26.94 -49.42 18.47
CA LEU A 64 -25.89 -50.08 19.29
C LEU A 64 -24.63 -50.62 18.56
N LEU A 65 -23.38 -50.15 18.74
CA LEU A 65 -22.54 -49.58 19.83
C LEU A 65 -21.72 -50.63 20.65
N ALA A 66 -20.40 -50.40 20.69
CA ALA A 66 -19.35 -50.90 21.60
C ALA A 66 -19.00 -52.41 21.55
N GLY A 67 -17.76 -52.88 21.71
CA GLY A 67 -16.47 -52.32 22.12
C GLY A 67 -15.49 -53.47 22.44
N CYS A 68 -14.20 -53.14 22.67
CA CYS A 68 -13.09 -53.98 23.18
C CYS A 68 -12.70 -55.23 22.33
N GLY A 69 -11.43 -55.55 22.05
CA GLY A 69 -10.21 -55.48 22.86
C GLY A 69 -9.80 -56.91 23.23
N GLY A 70 -8.61 -57.38 22.81
CA GLY A 70 -8.08 -58.68 23.27
C GLY A 70 -7.02 -59.32 22.37
N SER A 71 -5.83 -59.51 22.94
CA SER A 71 -4.60 -60.03 22.33
C SER A 71 -4.46 -61.56 22.40
N ASP A 72 -3.54 -62.05 21.55
CA ASP A 72 -2.72 -63.27 21.64
C ASP A 72 -3.34 -64.67 21.43
N ARG A 73 -2.78 -65.42 20.46
CA ARG A 73 -1.96 -66.63 20.69
C ARG A 73 -1.43 -67.29 19.40
N THR A 74 -0.09 -67.32 19.32
CA THR A 74 0.80 -68.45 18.99
C THR A 74 0.37 -69.53 17.97
N GLY A 75 1.25 -69.78 16.97
CA GLY A 75 1.56 -71.16 16.56
C GLY A 75 1.90 -71.40 15.08
N MET A 76 3.18 -71.72 14.84
CA MET A 76 3.68 -72.70 13.84
C MET A 76 3.92 -72.26 12.38
N SER A 77 5.21 -72.08 12.08
CA SER A 77 5.98 -72.58 10.92
C SER A 77 5.22 -73.09 9.69
N GLN A 78 5.49 -72.49 8.52
CA GLN A 78 6.13 -73.20 7.40
C GLN A 78 6.57 -72.28 6.27
N GLN A 79 7.69 -72.64 5.65
CA GLN A 79 8.39 -71.94 4.57
C GLN A 79 7.73 -72.15 3.20
N ALA A 80 7.97 -71.15 2.35
CA ALA A 80 8.25 -71.20 0.90
C ALA A 80 7.12 -71.52 -0.09
N THR A 81 6.73 -70.50 -0.85
CA THR A 81 6.77 -70.44 -2.34
C THR A 81 6.74 -68.95 -2.75
N PRO A 82 7.49 -68.49 -3.77
CA PRO A 82 7.39 -67.12 -4.25
C PRO A 82 6.23 -67.02 -5.26
N PRO A 83 5.18 -66.22 -5.02
CA PRO A 83 4.28 -65.84 -6.09
C PRO A 83 4.93 -64.72 -6.90
N VAL A 84 5.02 -64.96 -8.21
CA VAL A 84 5.08 -64.02 -9.32
C VAL A 84 4.91 -62.56 -8.87
N GLN A 85 5.94 -61.73 -9.08
CA GLN A 85 5.83 -60.28 -8.98
C GLN A 85 4.75 -59.82 -9.96
N LEU A 86 3.54 -59.66 -9.45
CA LEU A 86 2.56 -58.77 -10.03
C LEU A 86 3.20 -57.39 -9.90
N ALA A 87 3.75 -56.87 -10.99
CA ALA A 87 4.18 -55.48 -11.07
C ALA A 87 2.97 -54.64 -10.67
N THR A 88 2.98 -54.17 -9.42
CA THR A 88 2.11 -53.10 -8.96
C THR A 88 2.43 -51.93 -9.88
N MET A 89 1.55 -51.69 -10.85
CA MET A 89 1.41 -50.39 -11.47
C MET A 89 1.07 -49.44 -10.32
N ALA A 90 2.11 -48.88 -9.69
CA ALA A 90 1.97 -47.77 -8.77
C ALA A 90 1.16 -46.73 -9.52
N GLY A 91 -0.10 -46.55 -9.10
CA GLY A 91 -0.96 -45.52 -9.64
C GLY A 91 -0.17 -44.22 -9.59
N SER A 92 -0.05 -43.56 -10.74
CA SER A 92 0.46 -42.20 -10.80
C SER A 92 -0.29 -41.40 -9.74
N SER A 93 0.41 -41.02 -8.67
CA SER A 93 -0.02 -39.94 -7.81
C SER A 93 -0.29 -38.76 -8.76
N ALA A 94 -1.55 -38.31 -8.86
CA ALA A 94 -1.87 -37.08 -9.55
C ALA A 94 -0.88 -36.02 -9.05
N GLN A 95 0.01 -35.53 -9.93
CA GLN A 95 0.96 -34.49 -9.56
C GLN A 95 0.15 -33.29 -9.06
N ALA A 96 0.43 -32.83 -7.84
CA ALA A 96 -0.18 -31.62 -7.32
C ALA A 96 0.11 -30.49 -8.31
N VAL A 97 -0.95 -29.83 -8.81
CA VAL A 97 -0.81 -28.71 -9.74
C VAL A 97 -0.05 -27.60 -9.03
N ASP A 98 1.02 -27.09 -9.65
CA ASP A 98 1.82 -26.00 -9.10
C ASP A 98 0.94 -24.75 -8.87
N PRO A 99 0.77 -24.29 -7.62
CA PRO A 99 0.00 -23.08 -7.34
C PRO A 99 0.58 -21.85 -8.06
N GLY A 100 1.89 -21.80 -8.33
CA GLY A 100 2.54 -20.68 -9.03
C GLY A 100 1.89 -20.32 -10.36
N LEU A 101 1.27 -21.28 -11.06
CA LEU A 101 0.54 -21.08 -12.31
C LEU A 101 -0.65 -20.13 -12.20
N TYR A 102 -1.23 -20.00 -11.01
CA TYR A 102 -2.42 -19.17 -10.77
C TYR A 102 -2.09 -17.74 -10.37
N THR A 103 -0.81 -17.41 -10.17
CA THR A 103 -0.39 -16.09 -9.68
C THR A 103 -0.92 -14.96 -10.57
N SER A 104 -0.72 -15.07 -11.88
CA SER A 104 -1.15 -14.02 -12.82
C SER A 104 -2.67 -13.85 -12.84
N VAL A 105 -3.43 -14.97 -12.92
CA VAL A 105 -4.88 -14.90 -12.99
C VAL A 105 -5.51 -14.37 -11.70
N VAL A 106 -4.96 -14.72 -10.54
CA VAL A 106 -5.41 -14.15 -9.25
C VAL A 106 -5.13 -12.64 -9.21
N GLN A 107 -3.96 -12.19 -9.63
CA GLN A 107 -3.67 -10.75 -9.71
C GLN A 107 -4.62 -10.02 -10.68
N GLN A 108 -4.93 -10.63 -11.81
CA GLN A 108 -5.90 -10.10 -12.77
C GLN A 108 -7.31 -9.96 -12.15
N LEU A 109 -7.76 -10.93 -11.36
CA LEU A 109 -9.02 -10.83 -10.61
C LEU A 109 -9.01 -9.69 -9.57
N TYR A 110 -7.93 -9.57 -8.81
CA TYR A 110 -7.73 -8.47 -7.86
C TYR A 110 -7.71 -7.10 -8.56
N LEU A 111 -7.06 -7.00 -9.72
CA LEU A 111 -7.06 -5.80 -10.53
C LEU A 111 -8.46 -5.47 -11.03
N ALA A 112 -9.17 -6.43 -11.64
CA ALA A 112 -10.51 -6.22 -12.15
C ALA A 112 -11.46 -5.69 -11.07
N TYR A 113 -11.44 -6.35 -9.91
CA TYR A 113 -12.47 -6.17 -8.90
C TYR A 113 -12.09 -5.20 -7.77
N PHE A 114 -10.81 -4.99 -7.49
CA PHE A 114 -10.37 -4.08 -6.43
C PHE A 114 -9.47 -2.95 -6.93
N GLY A 115 -8.98 -3.02 -8.17
CA GLY A 115 -8.07 -2.04 -8.76
C GLY A 115 -6.69 -2.02 -8.11
N ARG A 116 -6.32 -3.06 -7.37
CA ARG A 116 -5.08 -3.15 -6.59
C ARG A 116 -4.45 -4.54 -6.71
N PRO A 117 -3.16 -4.72 -6.42
CA PRO A 117 -2.54 -6.03 -6.29
C PRO A 117 -3.09 -6.78 -5.07
N ALA A 118 -3.07 -8.11 -5.13
CA ALA A 118 -3.30 -8.93 -3.94
C ALA A 118 -2.24 -8.61 -2.86
N ASP A 119 -2.61 -8.63 -1.59
CA ASP A 119 -1.61 -8.73 -0.51
C ASP A 119 -1.02 -10.16 -0.51
N PRO A 120 0.15 -10.40 0.10
CA PRO A 120 0.79 -11.71 0.06
C PRO A 120 -0.10 -12.85 0.59
N GLY A 121 -0.87 -12.61 1.65
CA GLY A 121 -1.76 -13.61 2.24
C GLY A 121 -2.98 -13.90 1.36
N GLY A 122 -3.59 -12.86 0.80
CA GLY A 122 -4.69 -12.99 -0.17
C GLY A 122 -4.27 -13.73 -1.44
N LEU A 123 -3.09 -13.40 -1.98
CA LEU A 123 -2.56 -14.08 -3.16
C LEU A 123 -2.38 -15.57 -2.91
N ASP A 124 -1.69 -15.92 -1.82
CA ASP A 124 -1.45 -17.30 -1.40
C ASP A 124 -2.75 -18.09 -1.23
N PHE A 125 -3.73 -17.49 -0.55
CA PHE A 125 -5.04 -18.10 -0.34
C PHE A 125 -5.73 -18.46 -1.66
N TYR A 126 -5.89 -17.50 -2.57
CA TYR A 126 -6.64 -17.74 -3.81
C TYR A 126 -5.91 -18.67 -4.76
N VAL A 127 -4.59 -18.54 -4.87
CA VAL A 127 -3.75 -19.42 -5.68
C VAL A 127 -3.93 -20.89 -5.27
N HIS A 128 -3.88 -21.19 -3.96
CA HIS A 128 -4.11 -22.55 -3.47
C HIS A 128 -5.56 -23.03 -3.68
N LYS A 129 -6.55 -22.14 -3.58
CA LYS A 129 -7.96 -22.48 -3.83
C LYS A 129 -8.23 -22.84 -5.29
N TYR A 130 -7.69 -22.09 -6.23
CA TYR A 130 -7.83 -22.36 -7.66
C TYR A 130 -7.07 -23.62 -8.08
N ALA A 131 -5.86 -23.84 -7.53
CA ALA A 131 -5.10 -25.07 -7.74
C ALA A 131 -5.86 -26.32 -7.24
N GLY A 132 -6.39 -26.26 -6.01
CA GLY A 132 -7.16 -27.36 -5.43
C GLY A 132 -8.49 -27.63 -6.13
N ALA A 133 -9.05 -26.65 -6.84
CA ALA A 133 -10.27 -26.78 -7.62
C ALA A 133 -10.05 -27.36 -9.03
N ALA A 134 -8.80 -27.68 -9.40
CA ALA A 134 -8.40 -28.06 -10.77
C ALA A 134 -8.96 -27.08 -11.82
N SER A 135 -8.95 -25.79 -11.48
CA SER A 135 -9.50 -24.73 -12.34
C SER A 135 -8.52 -24.34 -13.45
N PRO A 136 -8.98 -23.73 -14.55
CA PRO A 136 -8.07 -23.13 -15.51
C PRO A 136 -7.23 -22.01 -14.90
N SER A 137 -5.97 -21.90 -15.31
CA SER A 137 -5.03 -20.90 -14.77
C SER A 137 -5.01 -19.58 -15.58
N ASP A 138 -5.95 -19.40 -16.50
CA ASP A 138 -6.11 -18.19 -17.32
C ASP A 138 -7.54 -17.64 -17.21
N VAL A 139 -7.69 -16.33 -17.47
CA VAL A 139 -8.96 -15.62 -17.29
C VAL A 139 -10.07 -16.20 -18.18
N ARG A 140 -9.74 -16.62 -19.40
CA ARG A 140 -10.74 -17.11 -20.35
C ARG A 140 -11.26 -18.47 -19.92
N GLY A 141 -10.36 -19.38 -19.55
CA GLY A 141 -10.72 -20.65 -18.96
C GLY A 141 -11.52 -20.48 -17.66
N LEU A 142 -11.16 -19.53 -16.79
CA LEU A 142 -11.95 -19.24 -15.59
C LEU A 142 -13.36 -18.74 -15.91
N ALA A 143 -13.53 -17.92 -16.95
CA ALA A 143 -14.85 -17.45 -17.39
C ALA A 143 -15.74 -18.60 -17.88
N ASP A 144 -15.17 -19.57 -18.60
CA ASP A 144 -15.88 -20.78 -19.01
C ASP A 144 -16.20 -21.69 -17.81
N ALA A 145 -15.22 -21.84 -16.90
CA ALA A 145 -15.35 -22.64 -15.69
C ALA A 145 -16.36 -22.06 -14.69
N TYR A 146 -16.60 -20.74 -14.70
CA TYR A 146 -17.57 -20.09 -13.80
C TYR A 146 -18.97 -20.72 -13.90
N TYR A 147 -19.38 -21.16 -15.10
CA TYR A 147 -20.71 -21.74 -15.32
C TYR A 147 -20.78 -23.25 -15.09
N THR A 148 -19.63 -23.92 -14.91
CA THR A 148 -19.54 -25.38 -14.91
C THR A 148 -18.87 -25.96 -13.66
N ASN A 149 -18.08 -25.15 -12.95
CA ASN A 149 -17.37 -25.52 -11.73
C ASN A 149 -17.89 -24.67 -10.55
N PRO A 150 -18.67 -25.25 -9.63
CA PRO A 150 -19.26 -24.51 -8.51
C PRO A 150 -18.22 -23.93 -7.55
N THR A 151 -17.03 -24.53 -7.47
CA THR A 151 -15.93 -23.99 -6.67
C THR A 151 -15.34 -22.73 -7.32
N VAL A 152 -15.12 -22.74 -8.64
CA VAL A 152 -14.71 -21.52 -9.37
C VAL A 152 -15.76 -20.43 -9.23
N GLN A 153 -17.04 -20.77 -9.39
CA GLN A 153 -18.14 -19.83 -9.19
C GLN A 153 -18.08 -19.19 -7.80
N ALA A 154 -17.98 -20.01 -6.74
CA ALA A 154 -17.92 -19.53 -5.36
C ALA A 154 -16.68 -18.66 -5.10
N LEU A 155 -15.52 -18.99 -5.69
CA LEU A 155 -14.30 -18.20 -5.55
C LEU A 155 -14.37 -16.86 -6.31
N VAL A 156 -15.03 -16.81 -7.46
CA VAL A 156 -15.25 -15.55 -8.18
C VAL A 156 -16.25 -14.68 -7.40
N GLU A 157 -17.32 -15.27 -6.86
CA GLU A 157 -18.30 -14.55 -6.04
C GLU A 157 -17.78 -14.12 -4.67
N SER A 158 -16.70 -14.72 -4.15
CA SER A 158 -16.14 -14.27 -2.86
C SER A 158 -15.56 -12.86 -2.94
N PHE A 159 -15.11 -12.42 -4.12
CA PHE A 159 -14.62 -11.06 -4.34
C PHE A 159 -15.75 -10.04 -4.13
N SER A 160 -16.93 -10.29 -4.70
CA SER A 160 -18.08 -9.38 -4.59
C SER A 160 -18.68 -9.32 -3.19
N ASN A 161 -18.58 -10.42 -2.45
CA ASN A 161 -19.10 -10.52 -1.09
C ASN A 161 -18.14 -10.00 -0.01
N SER A 162 -16.93 -9.59 -0.37
CA SER A 162 -15.93 -9.04 0.56
C SER A 162 -16.35 -7.67 1.14
N ASP A 163 -15.85 -7.33 2.32
CA ASP A 163 -16.09 -6.01 2.92
C ASP A 163 -15.45 -4.88 2.11
N GLU A 164 -14.31 -5.14 1.47
CA GLU A 164 -13.68 -4.20 0.55
C GLU A 164 -14.59 -3.88 -0.65
N SER A 165 -15.19 -4.90 -1.26
CA SER A 165 -16.18 -4.73 -2.35
C SER A 165 -17.33 -3.83 -1.94
N ARG A 166 -17.89 -4.05 -0.74
CA ARG A 166 -18.99 -3.26 -0.20
C ARG A 166 -18.60 -1.79 0.00
N GLY A 167 -17.35 -1.54 0.40
CA GLY A 167 -16.81 -0.18 0.54
C GLY A 167 -16.52 0.51 -0.80
N LEU A 168 -16.04 -0.23 -1.80
CA LEU A 168 -15.70 0.32 -3.12
C LEU A 168 -16.92 0.59 -3.99
N TYR A 169 -17.93 -0.26 -3.92
CA TYR A 169 -19.03 -0.29 -4.87
C TYR A 169 -20.38 0.05 -4.24
N THR A 170 -20.43 1.18 -3.54
CA THR A 170 -21.65 1.75 -2.93
C THR A 170 -22.61 2.37 -3.96
N GLY A 171 -22.16 2.58 -5.19
CA GLY A 171 -22.93 3.14 -6.30
C GLY A 171 -23.77 2.12 -7.08
N ASP A 172 -24.42 2.63 -8.13
CA ASP A 172 -25.19 1.83 -9.09
C ASP A 172 -24.29 0.96 -9.99
N ASN A 173 -24.92 0.20 -10.88
CA ASN A 173 -24.19 -0.68 -11.80
C ASN A 173 -23.32 0.10 -12.79
N ASP A 174 -23.63 1.37 -13.08
CA ASP A 174 -22.83 2.21 -13.98
C ASP A 174 -21.53 2.66 -13.32
N ALA A 175 -21.60 3.07 -12.07
CA ALA A 175 -20.44 3.40 -11.26
C ALA A 175 -19.52 2.18 -11.11
N PHE A 176 -20.09 1.01 -10.83
CA PHE A 176 -19.36 -0.25 -10.78
C PHE A 176 -18.64 -0.56 -12.10
N LEU A 177 -19.36 -0.58 -13.23
CA LEU A 177 -18.78 -0.88 -14.53
C LEU A 177 -17.71 0.12 -14.94
N THR A 178 -17.93 1.41 -14.67
CA THR A 178 -16.93 2.45 -14.93
C THR A 178 -15.66 2.20 -14.13
N ALA A 179 -15.77 1.81 -12.86
CA ALA A 179 -14.62 1.48 -12.03
C ALA A 179 -13.86 0.25 -12.55
N VAL A 180 -14.55 -0.82 -12.95
CA VAL A 180 -13.91 -2.01 -13.54
C VAL A 180 -13.12 -1.65 -14.80
N TYR A 181 -13.69 -0.85 -15.70
CA TYR A 181 -12.99 -0.40 -16.91
C TYR A 181 -11.80 0.52 -16.60
N ARG A 182 -11.90 1.37 -15.59
CA ARG A 182 -10.77 2.19 -15.15
C ARG A 182 -9.65 1.34 -14.55
N ASN A 183 -10.01 0.35 -13.75
CA ASN A 183 -9.05 -0.56 -13.13
C ASN A 183 -8.27 -1.36 -14.18
N LEU A 184 -8.96 -1.93 -15.17
CA LEU A 184 -8.38 -2.79 -16.20
C LEU A 184 -7.71 -2.01 -17.33
N PHE A 185 -8.39 -0.97 -17.84
CA PHE A 185 -8.09 -0.36 -19.13
C PHE A 185 -7.76 1.13 -19.06
N ASN A 186 -7.77 1.74 -17.86
CA ASN A 186 -7.58 3.19 -17.65
C ASN A 186 -8.56 4.09 -18.44
N ARG A 187 -9.65 3.54 -18.96
CA ARG A 187 -10.66 4.27 -19.74
C ARG A 187 -12.06 4.01 -19.19
N ALA A 188 -13.02 4.82 -19.62
CA ALA A 188 -14.43 4.50 -19.41
C ALA A 188 -14.87 3.43 -20.43
N PRO A 189 -15.93 2.65 -20.13
CA PRO A 189 -16.59 1.85 -21.16
C PRO A 189 -17.15 2.75 -22.26
N ASP A 190 -17.18 2.25 -23.49
CA ASP A 190 -17.94 2.89 -24.55
C ASP A 190 -19.46 2.82 -24.25
N PRO A 191 -20.28 3.70 -24.84
CA PRO A 191 -21.71 3.77 -24.51
C PRO A 191 -22.48 2.46 -24.77
N GLU A 192 -22.11 1.71 -25.81
CA GLU A 192 -22.79 0.48 -26.23
C GLU A 192 -22.43 -0.67 -25.28
N GLY A 193 -21.14 -0.83 -24.98
CA GLY A 193 -20.64 -1.77 -23.98
C GLY A 193 -21.24 -1.49 -22.60
N LEU A 194 -21.23 -0.23 -22.14
CA LEU A 194 -21.84 0.13 -20.85
C LEU A 194 -23.32 -0.26 -20.80
N ALA A 195 -24.09 0.03 -21.86
CA ALA A 195 -25.50 -0.32 -21.93
C ALA A 195 -25.72 -1.85 -21.87
N PHE A 196 -24.91 -2.62 -22.59
CA PHE A 196 -24.97 -4.08 -22.59
C PHE A 196 -24.75 -4.67 -21.18
N TRP A 197 -23.66 -4.28 -20.52
CA TRP A 197 -23.32 -4.80 -19.19
C TRP A 197 -24.33 -4.35 -18.13
N ARG A 198 -24.76 -3.08 -18.17
CA ARG A 198 -25.76 -2.54 -17.26
C ARG A 198 -27.06 -3.34 -17.32
N GLU A 199 -27.57 -3.63 -18.51
CA GLU A 199 -28.81 -4.38 -18.70
C GLU A 199 -28.70 -5.76 -18.03
N LYS A 200 -27.62 -6.51 -18.29
CA LYS A 200 -27.38 -7.83 -17.69
C LYS A 200 -27.33 -7.81 -16.17
N LEU A 201 -26.71 -6.78 -15.60
CA LEU A 201 -26.65 -6.59 -14.15
C LEU A 201 -28.01 -6.21 -13.56
N ASN A 202 -28.76 -5.32 -14.23
CA ASN A 202 -30.05 -4.83 -13.75
C ASN A 202 -31.13 -5.91 -13.73
N ILE A 203 -31.15 -6.79 -14.74
CA ILE A 203 -32.10 -7.90 -14.81
C ILE A 203 -31.66 -9.12 -13.99
N GLY A 204 -30.49 -9.06 -13.34
CA GLY A 204 -29.94 -10.17 -12.56
C GLY A 204 -29.46 -11.37 -13.39
N ALA A 205 -29.30 -11.20 -14.71
CA ALA A 205 -28.75 -12.24 -15.59
C ALA A 205 -27.26 -12.50 -15.34
N MET A 206 -26.58 -11.56 -14.65
CA MET A 206 -25.18 -11.66 -14.30
C MET A 206 -24.92 -10.94 -12.97
N THR A 207 -24.02 -11.47 -12.15
CA THR A 207 -23.54 -10.80 -10.93
C THR A 207 -22.45 -9.79 -11.27
N ARG A 208 -22.15 -8.86 -10.36
CA ARG A 208 -21.01 -7.93 -10.52
C ARG A 208 -19.68 -8.66 -10.66
N ALA A 209 -19.44 -9.71 -9.87
CA ALA A 209 -18.22 -10.52 -9.98
C ALA A 209 -18.08 -11.18 -11.35
N ASN A 210 -19.16 -11.81 -11.83
CA ASN A 210 -19.19 -12.46 -13.14
C ASN A 210 -19.01 -11.45 -14.28
N ALA A 211 -19.59 -10.25 -14.16
CA ALA A 211 -19.37 -9.17 -15.14
C ALA A 211 -17.91 -8.73 -15.21
N ALA A 212 -17.24 -8.52 -14.08
CA ALA A 212 -15.82 -8.16 -14.06
C ALA A 212 -14.94 -9.23 -14.72
N LEU A 213 -15.22 -10.51 -14.43
CA LEU A 213 -14.53 -11.64 -15.06
C LEU A 213 -14.73 -11.67 -16.58
N ASN A 214 -15.98 -11.53 -17.06
CA ASN A 214 -16.28 -11.59 -18.49
C ASN A 214 -15.80 -10.34 -19.27
N ILE A 215 -15.79 -9.16 -18.64
CA ILE A 215 -15.19 -7.95 -19.22
C ILE A 215 -13.70 -8.18 -19.49
N MET A 216 -13.00 -8.78 -18.53
CA MET A 216 -11.58 -9.10 -18.66
C MET A 216 -11.34 -10.22 -19.68
N ALA A 217 -12.13 -11.29 -19.66
CA ALA A 217 -12.04 -12.40 -20.61
C ALA A 217 -12.35 -11.99 -22.06
N GLY A 218 -13.20 -10.97 -22.24
CA GLY A 218 -13.59 -10.41 -23.53
C GLY A 218 -12.67 -9.31 -24.07
N ALA A 219 -11.59 -8.97 -23.34
CA ALA A 219 -10.67 -7.90 -23.72
C ALA A 219 -10.05 -8.16 -25.11
N GLN A 220 -9.95 -7.10 -25.91
CA GLN A 220 -9.32 -7.15 -27.24
C GLN A 220 -7.81 -6.89 -27.13
N PRO A 221 -6.98 -7.19 -28.15
CA PRO A 221 -5.52 -7.14 -28.05
C PRO A 221 -4.89 -5.91 -27.37
N PRO A 222 -5.28 -4.65 -27.64
CA PRO A 222 -4.70 -3.51 -26.93
C PRO A 222 -5.08 -3.47 -25.43
N ASP A 223 -6.29 -3.92 -25.09
CA ASP A 223 -6.77 -3.99 -23.70
C ASP A 223 -6.13 -5.17 -22.96
N MET A 224 -5.94 -6.32 -23.63
CA MET A 224 -5.21 -7.47 -23.07
C MET A 224 -3.77 -7.11 -22.73
N ALA A 225 -3.06 -6.42 -23.62
CA ALA A 225 -1.70 -5.97 -23.34
C ALA A 225 -1.65 -5.04 -22.11
N MET A 226 -2.67 -4.21 -21.89
CA MET A 226 -2.76 -3.39 -20.67
C MET A 226 -3.01 -4.23 -19.42
N ILE A 227 -3.89 -5.22 -19.48
CA ILE A 227 -4.15 -6.16 -18.37
C ILE A 227 -2.86 -6.89 -17.99
N ASP A 228 -2.12 -7.42 -18.97
CA ASP A 228 -0.90 -8.18 -18.73
C ASP A 228 0.19 -7.32 -18.08
N GLN A 229 0.35 -6.06 -18.52
CA GLN A 229 1.29 -5.14 -17.90
C GLN A 229 0.90 -4.80 -16.45
N LYS A 230 -0.39 -4.54 -16.20
CA LYS A 230 -0.88 -4.30 -14.83
C LYS A 230 -0.70 -5.55 -13.96
N ALA A 231 -0.94 -6.74 -14.49
CA ALA A 231 -0.76 -8.00 -13.78
C ALA A 231 0.72 -8.22 -13.41
N ALA A 232 1.65 -7.96 -14.33
CA ALA A 232 3.08 -8.05 -14.04
C ALA A 232 3.53 -7.04 -12.97
N VAL A 233 3.05 -5.79 -13.03
CA VAL A 233 3.27 -4.80 -11.97
C VAL A 233 2.68 -5.27 -10.64
N ALA A 234 1.49 -5.86 -10.65
CA ALA A 234 0.84 -6.36 -9.44
C ALA A 234 1.62 -7.53 -8.82
N VAL A 235 2.14 -8.46 -9.62
CA VAL A 235 3.04 -9.52 -9.16
C VAL A 235 4.28 -8.93 -8.49
N ASN A 236 4.95 -7.98 -9.13
CA ASN A 236 6.14 -7.34 -8.56
C ASN A 236 5.81 -6.57 -7.27
N PHE A 237 4.66 -5.89 -7.23
CA PHE A 237 4.22 -5.16 -6.05
C PHE A 237 3.98 -6.09 -4.87
N THR A 238 3.24 -7.19 -5.06
CA THR A 238 3.00 -8.16 -3.99
C THR A 238 4.30 -8.83 -3.52
N ALA A 239 5.21 -9.15 -4.43
CA ALA A 239 6.53 -9.68 -4.08
C ALA A 239 7.38 -8.67 -3.27
N ALA A 240 7.22 -7.38 -3.52
CA ALA A 240 7.90 -6.32 -2.77
C ALA A 240 7.32 -6.07 -1.37
N ILE A 241 6.15 -6.63 -1.03
CA ILE A 241 5.62 -6.66 0.34
C ILE A 241 6.31 -7.80 1.12
N ASN A 242 7.60 -7.62 1.39
CA ASN A 242 8.48 -8.64 1.98
C ASN A 242 8.95 -8.32 3.41
N THR A 243 8.46 -7.24 4.01
CA THR A 243 8.71 -6.88 5.41
C THR A 243 7.39 -6.72 6.16
N GLN A 244 7.42 -6.93 7.47
CA GLN A 244 6.22 -6.79 8.30
C GLN A 244 5.67 -5.36 8.27
N ASP A 245 6.54 -4.34 8.19
CA ASP A 245 6.11 -2.94 8.07
C ASP A 245 5.31 -2.70 6.78
N ARG A 246 5.73 -3.29 5.65
CA ARG A 246 5.00 -3.21 4.38
C ARG A 246 3.67 -3.95 4.44
N VAL A 247 3.64 -5.13 5.09
CA VAL A 247 2.39 -5.89 5.32
C VAL A 247 1.41 -5.05 6.14
N ASN A 248 1.88 -4.41 7.21
CA ASN A 248 1.07 -3.57 8.08
C ASN A 248 0.59 -2.29 7.37
N ALA A 249 1.45 -1.71 6.52
CA ALA A 249 1.15 -0.48 5.79
C ALA A 249 0.20 -0.68 4.60
N TYR A 250 0.15 -1.87 4.02
CA TYR A 250 -0.76 -2.19 2.91
C TYR A 250 -2.15 -2.62 3.39
N GLN A 251 -2.78 -1.77 4.21
CA GLN A 251 -4.09 -2.04 4.81
C GLN A 251 -4.95 -0.77 4.81
N GLY A 252 -6.28 -0.95 4.73
CA GLY A 252 -7.25 0.14 4.86
C GLY A 252 -7.38 1.07 3.64
N PRO A 253 -8.41 1.93 3.60
CA PRO A 253 -8.82 2.61 2.39
C PRO A 253 -7.79 3.61 1.84
N GLY A 254 -7.00 4.26 2.71
CA GLY A 254 -6.00 5.25 2.32
C GLY A 254 -4.85 4.66 1.50
N PRO A 255 -4.03 3.76 2.08
CA PRO A 255 -2.96 3.06 1.36
C PRO A 255 -3.45 2.38 0.07
N LEU A 256 -4.62 1.74 0.10
CA LEU A 256 -5.18 1.09 -1.08
C LEU A 256 -5.55 2.09 -2.19
N ALA A 257 -6.00 3.30 -1.85
CA ALA A 257 -6.22 4.37 -2.84
C ALA A 257 -4.91 4.85 -3.48
N THR A 258 -3.84 4.99 -2.69
CA THR A 258 -2.49 5.33 -3.22
C THR A 258 -2.00 4.28 -4.21
N VAL A 259 -2.18 3.00 -3.92
CA VAL A 259 -1.76 1.90 -4.81
C VAL A 259 -2.61 1.85 -6.09
N ARG A 260 -3.92 2.11 -6.00
CA ARG A 260 -4.77 2.28 -7.20
C ARG A 260 -4.28 3.42 -8.10
N ALA A 261 -3.88 4.55 -7.50
CA ALA A 261 -3.35 5.68 -8.24
C ALA A 261 -2.03 5.33 -8.95
N MET A 262 -1.14 4.58 -8.28
CA MET A 262 0.07 4.04 -8.92
C MET A 262 -0.27 3.16 -10.13
N LEU A 263 -1.19 2.20 -9.97
CA LEU A 263 -1.60 1.31 -11.07
C LEU A 263 -2.34 2.02 -12.21
N ALA A 264 -2.95 3.17 -11.95
CA ALA A 264 -3.56 3.99 -12.99
C ALA A 264 -2.52 4.62 -13.94
N THR A 265 -1.23 4.66 -13.55
CA THR A 265 -0.14 5.15 -14.41
C THR A 265 0.42 4.07 -15.35
N VAL A 266 0.09 2.80 -15.13
CA VAL A 266 0.54 1.69 -15.97
C VAL A 266 -0.14 1.73 -17.34
N THR A 267 0.63 1.53 -18.40
CA THR A 267 0.15 1.47 -19.78
C THR A 267 0.62 0.17 -20.45
N ALA A 268 0.13 -0.13 -21.65
CA ALA A 268 0.59 -1.29 -22.43
C ALA A 268 2.10 -1.27 -22.75
N ASN A 269 2.75 -0.09 -22.69
CA ASN A 269 4.17 0.09 -23.01
C ASN A 269 5.02 0.39 -21.76
N THR A 270 4.51 0.13 -20.56
CA THR A 270 5.27 0.36 -19.32
C THR A 270 6.52 -0.51 -19.28
N ASP A 271 7.68 0.12 -19.04
CA ASP A 271 8.93 -0.58 -18.72
C ASP A 271 8.84 -1.11 -17.29
N LEU A 272 8.63 -2.42 -17.17
CA LEU A 272 8.47 -3.09 -15.88
C LEU A 272 9.72 -3.00 -14.99
N ALA A 273 10.92 -3.01 -15.59
CA ALA A 273 12.16 -2.94 -14.81
C ALA A 273 12.32 -1.55 -14.20
N ALA A 274 12.06 -0.50 -14.99
CA ALA A 274 12.05 0.87 -14.47
C ALA A 274 10.91 1.11 -13.48
N PHE A 275 9.74 0.49 -13.70
CA PHE A 275 8.56 0.67 -12.84
C PHE A 275 8.76 0.12 -11.43
N ASN A 276 9.68 -0.82 -11.21
CA ASN A 276 10.02 -1.32 -9.87
C ASN A 276 10.45 -0.19 -8.92
N ALA A 277 11.12 0.86 -9.40
CA ALA A 277 11.44 2.03 -8.57
C ALA A 277 10.19 2.77 -8.08
N THR A 278 9.12 2.80 -8.88
CA THR A 278 7.83 3.39 -8.52
C THR A 278 7.11 2.54 -7.47
N ILE A 279 7.19 1.20 -7.59
CA ILE A 279 6.67 0.26 -6.57
C ILE A 279 7.36 0.51 -5.22
N GLU A 280 8.69 0.56 -5.20
CA GLU A 280 9.47 0.77 -3.98
C GLU A 280 9.18 2.14 -3.34
N ALA A 281 9.09 3.21 -4.15
CA ALA A 281 8.71 4.53 -3.67
C ALA A 281 7.30 4.54 -3.07
N THR A 282 6.35 3.86 -3.72
CA THR A 282 4.97 3.75 -3.23
C THR A 282 4.93 3.03 -1.88
N LEU A 283 5.60 1.88 -1.75
CA LEU A 283 5.64 1.12 -0.49
C LEU A 283 6.30 1.91 0.64
N ASN A 284 7.39 2.64 0.36
CA ASN A 284 8.05 3.49 1.36
C ASN A 284 7.12 4.64 1.81
N GLN A 285 6.34 5.22 0.89
CA GLN A 285 5.32 6.20 1.24
C GLN A 285 4.24 5.59 2.14
N LEU A 286 3.78 4.37 1.87
CA LEU A 286 2.80 3.69 2.71
C LEU A 286 3.34 3.49 4.12
N VAL A 287 4.56 2.95 4.26
CA VAL A 287 5.20 2.73 5.57
C VAL A 287 5.33 4.05 6.33
N ALA A 288 5.85 5.10 5.68
CA ALA A 288 5.98 6.42 6.30
C ALA A 288 4.65 6.99 6.80
N SER A 289 3.54 6.74 6.08
CA SER A 289 2.21 7.21 6.48
C SER A 289 1.63 6.51 7.72
N THR A 290 2.16 5.32 8.07
CA THR A 290 1.75 4.58 9.28
C THR A 290 2.60 4.89 10.50
N GLN A 291 3.77 5.50 10.30
CA GLN A 291 4.64 5.86 11.41
C GLN A 291 4.09 7.11 12.11
N PRO A 292 4.10 7.15 13.46
CA PRO A 292 3.88 8.39 14.19
C PRO A 292 4.87 9.45 13.68
N PRO A 293 4.52 10.75 13.74
CA PRO A 293 5.50 11.80 13.53
C PRO A 293 6.74 11.49 14.37
N PRO A 294 7.96 11.58 13.83
CA PRO A 294 9.14 11.41 14.64
C PRO A 294 9.02 12.33 15.86
N PRO A 295 9.38 11.86 17.07
CA PRO A 295 9.32 12.70 18.25
C PRO A 295 10.08 13.99 17.95
N PRO A 296 9.58 15.15 18.42
CA PRO A 296 10.30 16.40 18.23
C PRO A 296 11.74 16.21 18.70
N PRO A 297 12.73 16.76 17.98
CA PRO A 297 14.12 16.67 18.41
C PRO A 297 14.21 17.14 19.87
N PRO A 298 15.00 16.46 20.73
CA PRO A 298 15.17 16.90 22.10
C PRO A 298 15.53 18.38 22.10
N PRO A 299 15.01 19.18 23.06
CA PRO A 299 15.38 20.58 23.16
C PRO A 299 16.92 20.66 23.20
N PRO A 300 17.52 21.64 22.51
CA PRO A 300 18.96 21.82 22.57
C PRO A 300 19.39 21.87 24.04
N PRO A 301 20.51 21.22 24.42
CA PRO A 301 21.01 21.31 25.79
C PRO A 301 21.12 22.80 26.18
N PRO A 302 20.88 23.15 27.45
CA PRO A 302 21.08 24.53 27.92
C PRO A 302 22.46 25.03 27.47
N PRO A 303 22.61 26.31 27.08
CA PRO A 303 23.91 26.85 26.74
C PRO A 303 24.89 26.55 27.87
N ASP A 304 26.04 25.95 27.55
CA ASP A 304 27.08 25.68 28.53
C ASP A 304 27.47 27.03 29.20
N PRO A 305 27.17 27.21 30.51
CA PRO A 305 27.44 28.46 31.20
C PRO A 305 28.93 28.78 31.28
N TYR A 306 29.81 27.78 31.05
CA TYR A 306 31.25 27.97 30.99
C TYR A 306 31.75 28.43 29.61
N ALA A 307 31.03 28.18 28.51
CA ALA A 307 31.53 28.47 27.17
C ALA A 307 31.92 29.95 26.94
N PRO A 308 31.15 30.97 27.39
CA PRO A 308 31.56 32.37 27.31
C PRO A 308 32.79 32.68 28.19
N VAL A 309 32.92 32.03 29.35
CA VAL A 309 34.08 32.21 30.24
C VAL A 309 35.33 31.60 29.63
N ALA A 310 35.24 30.42 29.03
CA ALA A 310 36.36 29.77 28.35
C ALA A 310 36.99 30.69 27.28
N GLN A 311 36.15 31.37 26.49
CA GLN A 311 36.60 32.33 25.47
C GLN A 311 37.37 33.50 26.10
N ILE A 312 36.87 34.05 27.21
CA ILE A 312 37.51 35.17 27.91
C ILE A 312 38.83 34.72 28.54
N ILE A 313 38.85 33.56 29.20
CA ILE A 313 40.07 33.02 29.83
C ILE A 313 41.14 32.77 28.77
N ALA A 314 40.79 32.16 27.65
CA ALA A 314 41.71 31.95 26.53
C ALA A 314 42.27 33.27 25.99
N ALA A 315 41.41 34.28 25.78
CA ALA A 315 41.80 35.56 25.20
C ALA A 315 42.60 36.45 26.17
N ARG A 316 42.30 36.40 27.47
CA ARG A 316 42.77 37.40 28.44
C ARG A 316 43.76 36.87 29.46
N CYS A 317 43.78 35.56 29.72
CA CYS A 317 44.51 34.97 30.86
C CYS A 317 45.59 33.96 30.42
N VAL A 318 45.29 33.09 29.44
CA VAL A 318 46.18 31.98 29.05
C VAL A 318 47.55 32.46 28.55
N GLY A 319 47.62 33.65 27.94
CA GLY A 319 48.90 34.23 27.49
C GLY A 319 49.97 34.39 28.58
N CYS A 320 49.56 34.58 29.84
CA CYS A 320 50.46 34.60 31.01
C CYS A 320 50.31 33.37 31.91
N HIS A 321 49.10 32.81 32.01
CA HIS A 321 48.74 31.70 32.91
C HIS A 321 48.56 30.40 32.12
N SER A 322 49.62 29.92 31.49
CA SER A 322 49.68 28.66 30.75
C SER A 322 50.90 27.86 31.16
N ALA A 323 50.90 26.55 30.94
CA ALA A 323 52.11 25.73 30.97
C ALA A 323 53.18 26.25 29.99
N ASN A 324 52.77 26.91 28.91
CA ASN A 324 53.64 27.53 27.92
C ASN A 324 53.22 29.00 27.67
N PRO A 325 53.55 29.93 28.58
CA PRO A 325 53.18 31.35 28.45
C PRO A 325 53.74 31.97 27.17
N THR A 326 52.90 32.73 26.46
CA THR A 326 53.23 33.33 25.16
C THR A 326 53.60 34.80 25.26
N ILE A 327 53.33 35.45 26.39
CA ILE A 327 53.69 36.85 26.64
C ILE A 327 55.13 36.90 27.21
N PRO A 328 56.07 37.63 26.56
CA PRO A 328 57.44 37.77 27.05
C PRO A 328 57.50 38.25 28.50
N GLY A 329 58.34 37.61 29.32
CA GLY A 329 58.51 37.93 30.73
C GLY A 329 57.64 37.12 31.70
N PHE A 330 56.78 36.22 31.21
CA PHE A 330 55.87 35.41 32.05
C PHE A 330 56.17 33.90 32.02
N SER A 331 57.43 33.49 31.82
CA SER A 331 57.84 32.09 31.89
C SER A 331 58.78 31.85 33.10
N PRO A 332 58.36 31.08 34.13
CA PRO A 332 57.12 30.31 34.24
C PRO A 332 55.89 31.17 34.58
N ALA A 333 54.69 30.60 34.42
CA ALA A 333 53.42 31.27 34.74
C ALA A 333 53.42 31.82 36.18
N PRO A 334 52.87 33.03 36.41
CA PRO A 334 52.84 33.63 37.74
C PRO A 334 52.17 32.72 38.76
N LEU A 335 52.85 32.56 39.91
CA LEU A 335 52.40 31.71 41.03
C LEU A 335 52.17 30.24 40.67
N GLY A 336 52.66 29.77 39.51
CA GLY A 336 52.38 28.42 39.02
C GLY A 336 50.91 28.18 38.65
N ILE A 337 50.14 29.24 38.45
CA ILE A 337 48.72 29.15 38.08
C ILE A 337 48.60 29.05 36.56
N MET A 338 47.96 27.98 36.10
CA MET A 338 47.74 27.68 34.68
C MET A 338 46.25 27.50 34.41
N PHE A 339 45.83 27.85 33.19
CA PHE A 339 44.44 27.79 32.71
C PHE A 339 44.34 27.08 31.34
N ASP A 340 45.22 26.11 31.10
CA ASP A 340 45.24 25.31 29.86
C ASP A 340 44.02 24.38 29.75
N THR A 341 43.39 24.03 30.88
CA THR A 341 42.21 23.15 30.91
C THR A 341 41.06 23.78 31.68
N SER A 342 39.82 23.39 31.32
CA SER A 342 38.61 23.83 32.02
C SER A 342 38.67 23.46 33.51
N ALA A 343 39.15 22.27 33.86
CA ALA A 343 39.30 21.83 35.24
C ALA A 343 40.20 22.78 36.07
N GLN A 344 41.30 23.28 35.48
CA GLN A 344 42.18 24.23 36.15
C GLN A 344 41.53 25.59 36.40
N VAL A 345 40.64 26.02 35.49
CA VAL A 345 39.85 27.25 35.59
C VAL A 345 38.77 27.11 36.67
N HIS A 346 38.03 25.99 36.67
CA HIS A 346 37.00 25.71 37.68
C HIS A 346 37.61 25.61 39.09
N ALA A 347 38.75 24.92 39.23
CA ALA A 347 39.46 24.80 40.50
C ALA A 347 39.91 26.16 41.09
N ARG A 348 39.93 27.22 40.27
CA ARG A 348 40.37 28.57 40.66
C ARG A 348 39.29 29.63 40.43
N SER A 349 38.04 29.22 40.21
CA SER A 349 36.92 30.11 39.86
C SER A 349 36.79 31.29 40.83
N ALA A 350 36.88 31.04 42.14
CA ALA A 350 36.84 32.07 43.18
C ALA A 350 38.01 33.08 43.10
N GLN A 351 39.23 32.57 42.85
CA GLN A 351 40.41 33.42 42.70
C GLN A 351 40.30 34.28 41.44
N ILE A 352 39.93 33.67 40.31
CA ILE A 352 39.70 34.34 39.03
C ILE A 352 38.66 35.45 39.21
N ALA A 353 37.49 35.15 39.76
CA ALA A 353 36.44 36.12 39.99
C ALA A 353 36.89 37.29 40.88
N SER A 354 37.69 37.00 41.92
CA SER A 354 38.24 38.03 42.82
C SER A 354 39.23 38.97 42.12
N VAL A 355 40.23 38.43 41.41
CA VAL A 355 41.26 39.25 40.76
C VAL A 355 40.73 39.98 39.53
N VAL A 356 39.75 39.40 38.83
CA VAL A 356 39.05 40.03 37.70
C VAL A 356 38.09 41.11 38.20
N GLY A 357 37.34 40.85 39.27
CA GLY A 357 36.38 41.78 39.85
C GLY A 357 37.05 43.02 40.48
N SER A 358 38.22 42.84 41.10
CA SER A 358 39.02 43.96 41.64
C SER A 358 39.73 44.78 40.55
N GLY A 359 39.74 44.32 39.30
CA GLY A 359 40.52 44.95 38.22
C GLY A 359 42.02 44.66 38.28
N PHE A 360 42.50 43.91 39.28
CA PHE A 360 43.91 43.58 39.43
C PHE A 360 44.43 42.75 38.25
N MET A 361 43.59 41.83 37.75
CA MET A 361 43.88 41.04 36.56
C MET A 361 42.90 41.34 35.43
N PRO A 362 43.35 41.35 34.17
CA PRO A 362 44.75 41.27 33.74
C PRO A 362 45.56 42.47 34.24
N TYR A 363 46.83 42.26 34.61
CA TYR A 363 47.67 43.33 35.18
C TYR A 363 47.75 44.53 34.24
N GLY A 364 47.45 45.73 34.76
CA GLY A 364 47.38 46.95 33.95
C GLY A 364 46.35 46.89 32.80
N ASN A 365 45.42 45.93 32.84
CA ASN A 365 44.53 45.55 31.76
C ASN A 365 45.24 45.30 30.42
N MET A 366 46.47 44.77 30.44
CA MET A 366 47.34 44.65 29.26
C MET A 366 46.74 43.82 28.11
N THR A 367 45.84 42.88 28.41
CA THR A 367 45.15 42.07 27.39
C THR A 367 43.82 42.69 26.93
N GLY A 368 43.46 43.88 27.41
CA GLY A 368 42.27 44.62 26.95
C GLY A 368 40.94 44.04 27.41
N MET A 369 40.86 43.44 28.61
CA MET A 369 39.62 42.89 29.14
C MET A 369 38.60 44.01 29.43
N THR A 370 37.41 43.87 28.86
CA THR A 370 36.30 44.82 28.95
C THR A 370 35.46 44.62 30.21
N ALA A 371 34.68 45.63 30.61
CA ALA A 371 33.73 45.50 31.72
C ALA A 371 32.67 44.43 31.49
N ALA A 372 32.24 44.23 30.23
CA ALA A 372 31.29 43.19 29.85
C ALA A 372 31.87 41.78 30.08
N GLU A 373 33.11 41.54 29.68
CA GLU A 373 33.81 40.26 29.92
C GLU A 373 34.03 40.00 31.41
N ARG A 374 34.37 41.04 32.20
CA ARG A 374 34.47 40.93 33.66
C ARG A 374 33.13 40.50 34.28
N LYS A 375 32.03 41.07 33.79
CA LYS A 375 30.68 40.72 34.23
C LYS A 375 30.36 39.25 33.91
N VAL A 376 30.73 38.74 32.73
CA VAL A 376 30.54 37.32 32.36
C VAL A 376 31.24 36.39 33.34
N ILE A 377 32.49 36.68 33.72
CA ILE A 377 33.23 35.88 34.73
C ILE A 377 32.55 35.97 36.11
N ALA A 378 32.11 37.16 36.51
CA ALA A 378 31.44 37.37 37.80
C ALA A 378 30.10 36.62 37.87
N ASP A 379 29.29 36.69 36.81
CA ASP A 379 28.01 36.00 36.70
C ASP A 379 28.19 34.48 36.73
N TRP A 380 29.18 33.94 36.01
CA TRP A 380 29.51 32.51 36.03
C TRP A 380 29.93 32.03 37.42
N PHE A 381 30.76 32.79 38.14
CA PHE A 381 31.13 32.45 39.51
C PHE A 381 29.93 32.53 40.46
N ALA A 382 29.09 33.57 40.34
CA ALA A 382 27.88 33.72 41.15
C ALA A 382 26.85 32.60 40.91
N ALA A 383 26.82 32.03 39.70
CA ALA A 383 26.03 30.86 39.35
C ALA A 383 26.59 29.54 39.92
N GLY A 384 27.68 29.58 40.70
CA GLY A 384 28.30 28.42 41.32
C GLY A 384 29.47 27.82 40.54
N ALA A 385 29.95 28.51 39.49
CA ALA A 385 30.89 27.96 38.50
C ALA A 385 30.49 26.54 38.04
N PRO A 386 29.23 26.38 37.55
CA PRO A 386 28.60 25.08 37.32
C PRO A 386 29.19 24.31 36.15
#